data_AF-A0A1P8SF96-F1
#
_entry.id   AF-A0A1P8SF96-F1
#
_cell.length_a   1.000
_cell.length_b   1.000
_cell.length_c   1.000
_cell.angle_alpha   90.00
_cell.angle_beta   90.00
_cell.angle_gamma   90.00
#
_symmetry.space_group_name_H-M   'P 1'
#
loop_
_entity.id
_entity.type
_entity.pdbx_description
1 polymer ?
#
loop_
_entity_poly.entity_id
_entity_poly.type
_entity_poly.pdbx_seq_one_letter_code
_entity_poly.pdbx_strand_id
1 'polypeptide(L)'
;MTACGTDYLNKEWLSRSYILVYSFFVYFFPLFAIIYSYFFIVQAVAAHEKNMRDQAKKMNVASLRSSEAAQTSAECKLAKIALMTISLWFFAWTPYLVINYAGIFEGKKISPLATIWSSLFAKANAVYNPIVYGISH
;
A
#
# COMPACT_ATOMS: atom_id res chain seq x y z
N MET A 1 -8.69 -25.44 13.35
CA MET A 1 -8.56 -23.97 13.29
C MET A 1 -7.43 -23.57 14.22
N THR A 2 -6.21 -23.41 13.72
CA THR A 2 -5.01 -23.12 14.53
C THR A 2 -4.65 -21.63 14.58
N ALA A 3 -5.44 -20.77 13.95
CA ALA A 3 -5.27 -19.32 13.96
C ALA A 3 -6.62 -18.62 14.23
N CYS A 4 -6.63 -17.62 15.10
CA CYS A 4 -7.79 -16.76 15.35
C CYS A 4 -7.84 -15.61 14.33
N GLY A 5 -9.05 -15.23 13.93
CA GLY A 5 -9.30 -14.20 12.94
C GLY A 5 -10.75 -13.75 12.94
N THR A 6 -11.12 -12.99 11.92
CA THR A 6 -12.49 -12.55 11.64
C THR A 6 -13.40 -13.73 11.36
N ASP A 7 -14.64 -13.66 11.85
CA ASP A 7 -15.63 -14.72 11.68
C ASP A 7 -16.39 -14.59 10.35
N TYR A 8 -15.74 -14.98 9.26
CA TYR A 8 -16.32 -15.02 7.91
C TYR A 8 -17.15 -16.29 7.64
N LEU A 9 -17.23 -17.20 8.62
CA LEU A 9 -18.05 -18.41 8.55
C LEU A 9 -19.47 -18.15 9.07
N ASN A 10 -19.62 -17.34 10.12
CA ASN A 10 -20.92 -16.90 10.60
C ASN A 10 -21.66 -16.05 9.56
N LYS A 11 -22.93 -16.39 9.32
CA LYS A 11 -23.79 -15.79 8.30
C LYS A 11 -24.81 -14.79 8.86
N GLU A 12 -24.83 -14.59 10.17
CA GLU A 12 -25.63 -13.55 10.80
C GLU A 12 -25.28 -12.19 10.22
N TRP A 13 -26.30 -11.35 10.07
CA TRP A 13 -26.15 -10.05 9.43
C TRP A 13 -25.11 -9.19 10.15
N LEU A 14 -25.05 -9.25 11.48
CA LEU A 14 -24.07 -8.53 12.29
C LEU A 14 -22.62 -8.89 11.91
N SER A 15 -22.32 -10.19 11.80
CA SER A 15 -20.97 -10.68 11.44
C SER A 15 -20.60 -10.30 10.00
N ARG A 16 -21.56 -10.39 9.06
CA ARG A 16 -21.35 -9.97 7.66
C ARG A 16 -21.15 -8.46 7.55
N SER A 17 -22.00 -7.66 8.18
CA SER A 17 -21.91 -6.18 8.14
C SER A 17 -20.61 -5.70 8.78
N TYR A 18 -20.17 -6.34 9.86
CA TYR A 18 -18.88 -6.04 10.49
C TYR A 18 -17.73 -6.19 9.49
N ILE A 19 -17.66 -7.32 8.77
CA ILE A 19 -16.59 -7.56 7.80
C ILE A 19 -16.61 -6.52 6.69
N LEU A 20 -17.78 -6.19 6.13
CA LEU A 20 -17.92 -5.20 5.05
C LEU A 20 -17.50 -3.79 5.46
N VAL A 21 -17.97 -3.32 6.62
CA VAL A 21 -17.64 -1.99 7.14
C VAL A 21 -16.16 -1.93 7.50
N TYR A 22 -15.66 -2.96 8.18
CA TYR A 22 -14.25 -3.04 8.56
C TYR A 22 -13.32 -3.00 7.34
N SER A 23 -13.60 -3.80 6.30
CA SER A 23 -12.79 -3.79 5.08
C SER A 23 -12.88 -2.46 4.32
N PHE A 24 -14.02 -1.78 4.34
CA PHE A 24 -14.13 -0.46 3.73
C PHE A 24 -13.16 0.53 4.38
N PHE A 25 -13.20 0.65 5.70
CA PHE A 25 -12.39 1.64 6.42
C PHE A 25 -10.91 1.29 6.53
N VAL A 26 -10.57 0.01 6.60
CA VAL A 26 -9.18 -0.43 6.82
C VAL A 26 -8.44 -0.76 5.52
N TYR A 27 -9.15 -1.09 4.44
CA TYR A 27 -8.54 -1.48 3.17
C TYR A 27 -8.88 -0.51 2.04
N PHE A 28 -10.15 -0.34 1.69
CA PHE A 28 -10.54 0.41 0.48
C PHE A 28 -10.38 1.92 0.63
N PHE A 29 -10.82 2.50 1.75
CA PHE A 29 -10.71 3.93 1.99
C PHE A 29 -9.23 4.40 2.02
N PRO A 30 -8.32 3.74 2.75
CA PRO A 30 -6.89 4.06 2.69
C PRO A 30 -6.31 3.84 1.28
N LEU A 31 -6.69 2.76 0.58
CA LEU A 31 -6.23 2.50 -0.79
C LEU A 31 -6.57 3.65 -1.73
N PHE A 32 -7.82 4.13 -1.72
CA PHE A 32 -8.23 5.24 -2.56
C PHE A 32 -7.52 6.55 -2.20
N ALA A 33 -7.35 6.83 -0.90
CA ALA A 33 -6.60 8.00 -0.45
C ALA A 33 -5.14 7.97 -0.94
N ILE A 34 -4.50 6.79 -0.88
CA ILE A 34 -3.14 6.57 -1.37
C ILE A 34 -3.08 6.77 -2.89
N ILE A 35 -3.96 6.12 -3.66
CA ILE A 35 -4.01 6.28 -5.13
C ILE A 35 -4.18 7.74 -5.51
N TYR A 36 -5.11 8.44 -4.86
CA TYR A 36 -5.35 9.86 -5.08
C TYR A 36 -4.07 10.67 -4.80
N SER A 37 -3.44 10.48 -3.65
CA SER A 37 -2.24 11.22 -3.25
C SER A 37 -1.06 10.99 -4.21
N TYR A 38 -0.80 9.73 -4.58
CA TYR A 38 0.30 9.38 -5.49
C TYR A 38 0.06 9.85 -6.92
N PHE A 39 -1.19 9.94 -7.37
CA PHE A 39 -1.51 10.54 -8.66
C PHE A 39 -1.03 12.00 -8.73
N PHE A 40 -1.25 12.80 -7.68
CA PHE A 40 -0.73 14.17 -7.63
C PHE A 40 0.79 14.25 -7.47
N ILE A 41 1.39 13.35 -6.69
CA ILE A 41 2.86 13.28 -6.54
C ILE A 41 3.52 13.03 -7.90
N VAL A 42 3.03 12.06 -8.68
CA VAL A 42 3.59 11.75 -10.00
C VAL A 42 3.44 12.92 -10.97
N GLN A 43 2.31 13.62 -10.94
CA GLN A 43 2.14 14.85 -11.75
C GLN A 43 3.14 15.94 -11.35
N ALA A 44 3.34 16.18 -10.05
CA ALA A 44 4.27 17.17 -9.57
C ALA A 44 5.71 16.84 -9.98
N VAL A 45 6.12 15.57 -9.89
CA VAL A 45 7.44 15.10 -10.33
C VAL A 45 7.62 15.30 -11.84
N ALA A 46 6.64 14.93 -12.66
CA ALA A 46 6.70 15.13 -14.11
C ALA A 46 6.82 16.61 -14.50
N ALA A 47 6.09 17.50 -13.81
CA ALA A 47 6.19 18.94 -14.01
C ALA A 47 7.56 19.49 -13.58
N HIS A 48 8.09 19.02 -12.45
CA HIS A 48 9.41 19.40 -11.94
C HIS A 48 10.52 18.97 -12.91
N GLU A 49 10.50 17.72 -13.40
CA GLU A 49 11.47 17.22 -14.37
C GLU A 49 11.44 18.02 -15.69
N LYS A 50 10.24 18.35 -16.18
CA LYS A 50 10.08 19.20 -17.39
C LYS A 50 10.67 20.59 -17.17
N ASN A 51 10.35 21.23 -16.05
CA ASN A 51 10.88 22.56 -15.71
C ASN A 51 12.41 22.54 -15.58
N MET A 52 12.95 21.50 -14.94
CA MET A 52 14.40 21.30 -14.82
C MET A 52 15.07 21.16 -16.19
N ARG A 53 14.48 20.36 -17.11
CA ARG A 53 14.99 20.19 -18.47
C ARG A 53 14.98 21.49 -19.26
N ASP A 54 13.91 22.28 -19.14
CA ASP A 54 13.79 23.55 -19.87
C ASP A 54 14.67 24.66 -19.27
N GLN A 55 14.90 24.65 -17.95
CA GLN A 55 15.90 25.51 -17.31
C GLN A 55 17.35 25.10 -17.65
N ALA A 56 17.62 23.81 -17.83
CA ALA A 56 18.94 23.33 -18.27
C ALA A 56 19.34 23.89 -19.63
N LYS A 57 18.38 24.05 -20.54
CA LYS A 57 18.60 24.68 -21.86
C LYS A 57 18.89 26.18 -21.80
N LYS A 58 18.51 26.86 -20.72
CA LYS A 58 18.59 28.33 -20.59
C LYS A 58 19.74 28.84 -19.71
N MET A 59 20.44 27.96 -18.98
CA MET A 59 21.42 28.37 -17.97
C MET A 59 22.82 27.78 -18.21
N ASN A 60 23.78 28.66 -18.48
CA ASN A 60 25.22 28.40 -18.45
C ASN A 60 25.84 28.76 -17.07
N VAL A 61 25.12 28.48 -15.97
CA VAL A 61 25.54 28.85 -14.61
C VAL A 61 25.28 27.71 -13.63
N ALA A 62 26.33 27.38 -12.86
CA ALA A 62 26.49 26.14 -12.12
C ALA A 62 26.15 26.20 -10.61
N SER A 63 25.72 27.31 -10.02
CA SER A 63 25.84 27.42 -8.54
C SER A 63 24.60 27.79 -7.70
N LEU A 64 23.42 28.00 -8.28
CA LEU A 64 22.18 28.21 -7.49
C LEU A 64 21.29 26.95 -7.38
N ARG A 65 21.76 25.83 -7.97
CA ARG A 65 20.94 24.68 -8.39
C ARG A 65 20.91 23.48 -7.43
N SER A 66 21.71 23.45 -6.36
CA SER A 66 21.92 22.21 -5.60
C SER A 66 20.89 21.97 -4.50
N SER A 67 20.44 22.98 -3.75
CA SER A 67 19.64 22.73 -2.54
C SER A 67 18.19 22.34 -2.82
N GLU A 68 17.48 23.08 -3.69
CA GLU A 68 16.07 22.82 -4.00
C GLU A 68 15.87 21.51 -4.78
N ALA A 69 16.78 21.23 -5.72
CA ALA A 69 16.83 19.96 -6.43
C ALA A 69 17.20 18.79 -5.51
N ALA A 70 18.13 18.98 -4.56
CA ALA A 70 18.47 17.96 -3.56
C ALA A 70 17.31 17.68 -2.60
N GLN A 71 16.59 18.71 -2.16
CA GLN A 71 15.41 18.57 -1.30
C GLN A 71 14.29 17.81 -2.02
N THR A 72 13.97 18.18 -3.25
CA THR A 72 12.93 17.49 -4.06
C THR A 72 13.31 16.03 -4.30
N SER A 73 14.58 15.75 -4.57
CA SER A 73 15.08 14.37 -4.73
C SER A 73 14.93 13.54 -3.45
N ALA A 74 15.20 14.12 -2.29
CA ALA A 74 15.01 13.47 -0.99
C ALA A 74 13.53 13.16 -0.72
N GLU A 75 12.62 14.10 -1.01
CA GLU A 75 11.17 13.89 -0.91
C GLU A 75 10.69 12.78 -1.86
N CYS A 76 11.20 12.75 -3.10
CA CYS A 76 10.91 11.68 -4.06
C CYS A 76 11.42 10.31 -3.58
N LYS A 77 12.60 10.25 -2.96
CA LYS A 77 13.14 9.01 -2.37
C LYS A 77 12.21 8.53 -1.24
N LEU A 78 11.77 9.42 -0.36
CA LEU A 78 10.86 9.08 0.73
C LEU A 78 9.51 8.57 0.21
N ALA A 79 8.94 9.21 -0.81
CA ALA A 79 7.70 8.78 -1.46
C ALA A 79 7.85 7.37 -2.08
N LYS A 80 8.99 7.06 -2.71
CA LYS A 80 9.24 5.70 -3.23
C LYS A 80 9.29 4.64 -2.13
N ILE A 81 9.97 4.94 -1.02
CA ILE A 81 10.06 4.02 0.14
C ILE A 81 8.67 3.79 0.72
N ALA A 82 7.89 4.85 0.91
CA ALA A 82 6.51 4.75 1.39
C ALA A 82 5.64 3.92 0.44
N LEU A 83 5.78 4.10 -0.87
CA LEU A 83 5.02 3.30 -1.85
C LEU A 83 5.38 1.82 -1.78
N MET A 84 6.66 1.49 -1.57
CA MET A 84 7.12 0.10 -1.40
C MET A 84 6.51 -0.54 -0.15
N THR A 85 6.56 0.12 1.01
CA THR A 85 5.99 -0.42 2.25
C THR A 85 4.48 -0.60 2.15
N ILE A 86 3.78 0.36 1.56
CA ILE A 86 2.34 0.28 1.29
C ILE A 86 2.03 -0.89 0.35
N SER A 87 2.79 -1.06 -0.73
CA SER A 87 2.57 -2.15 -1.69
C SER A 87 2.73 -3.52 -1.04
N LEU A 88 3.74 -3.68 -0.18
CA LEU A 88 3.95 -4.91 0.58
C LEU A 88 2.81 -5.18 1.56
N TRP A 89 2.28 -4.15 2.21
CA TRP A 89 1.10 -4.27 3.06
C TRP A 89 -0.10 -4.82 2.28
N PHE A 90 -0.42 -4.20 1.13
CA PHE A 90 -1.52 -4.68 0.30
C PHE A 90 -1.29 -6.10 -0.21
N PHE A 91 -0.08 -6.43 -0.65
CA PHE A 91 0.25 -7.79 -1.08
C PHE A 91 0.04 -8.83 0.03
N ALA A 92 0.44 -8.51 1.26
CA ALA A 92 0.29 -9.38 2.42
C ALA A 92 -1.18 -9.60 2.83
N TRP A 93 -1.98 -8.54 2.83
CA TRP A 93 -3.34 -8.56 3.36
C TRP A 93 -4.42 -8.96 2.35
N THR A 94 -4.17 -8.78 1.04
CA THR A 94 -5.16 -9.07 -0.01
C THR A 94 -5.65 -10.53 0.00
N PRO A 95 -4.79 -11.56 0.12
CA PRO A 95 -5.26 -12.94 0.20
C PRO A 95 -6.22 -13.18 1.36
N TYR A 96 -5.97 -12.55 2.51
CA TYR A 96 -6.83 -12.68 3.69
C TYR A 96 -8.17 -11.97 3.50
N LEU A 97 -8.17 -10.78 2.89
CA LEU A 97 -9.41 -10.07 2.52
C LEU A 97 -10.27 -10.91 1.55
N VAL A 98 -9.66 -11.53 0.54
CA VAL A 98 -10.35 -12.39 -0.43
C VAL A 98 -11.01 -13.58 0.26
N ILE A 99 -10.34 -14.24 1.22
CA ILE A 99 -10.92 -15.35 1.99
C ILE A 99 -12.10 -14.88 2.84
N ASN A 100 -12.00 -13.71 3.47
CA ASN A 100 -13.10 -13.12 4.23
C ASN A 100 -14.33 -12.88 3.36
N TYR A 101 -14.13 -12.26 2.20
CA TYR A 101 -15.20 -11.97 1.23
C TYR A 101 -15.80 -13.24 0.65
N ALA A 102 -14.97 -14.20 0.24
CA ALA A 102 -15.45 -15.51 -0.21
C ALA A 102 -16.28 -16.22 0.87
N GLY A 103 -15.91 -16.05 2.15
CA GLY A 103 -16.67 -16.56 3.28
C GLY A 103 -18.05 -15.91 3.36
N ILE A 104 -18.14 -14.60 3.53
CA ILE A 104 -19.41 -13.91 3.76
C ILE A 104 -20.38 -13.96 2.57
N PHE A 105 -19.85 -14.05 1.34
CA PHE A 105 -20.65 -14.13 0.11
C PHE A 105 -20.90 -15.56 -0.38
N GLU A 106 -20.52 -16.57 0.42
CA GLU A 106 -20.76 -17.98 0.07
C GLU A 106 -20.14 -18.36 -1.28
N GLY A 107 -18.93 -17.86 -1.55
CA GLY A 107 -18.15 -18.20 -2.72
C GLY A 107 -17.71 -19.67 -2.74
N LYS A 108 -16.76 -20.00 -3.63
CA LYS A 108 -16.22 -21.37 -3.77
C LYS A 108 -15.76 -21.92 -2.41
N LYS A 109 -15.83 -23.25 -2.26
CA LYS A 109 -15.37 -23.98 -1.06
C LYS A 109 -13.98 -23.51 -0.63
N ILE A 110 -13.90 -22.91 0.56
CA ILE A 110 -12.66 -22.43 1.15
C ILE A 110 -11.91 -23.64 1.74
N SER A 111 -10.70 -23.92 1.26
CA SER A 111 -9.88 -25.00 1.79
C SER A 111 -9.18 -24.58 3.09
N PRO A 112 -8.97 -25.51 4.05
CA PRO A 112 -8.20 -25.22 5.27
C PRO A 112 -6.77 -24.72 5.00
N LEU A 113 -6.14 -25.18 3.92
CA LEU A 113 -4.82 -24.68 3.52
C LEU A 113 -4.88 -23.22 3.07
N ALA A 114 -5.90 -22.83 2.31
CA ALA A 114 -6.05 -21.45 1.85
C ALA A 114 -6.27 -20.48 3.02
N THR A 115 -7.02 -20.88 4.05
CA THR A 115 -7.24 -20.04 5.25
C THR A 115 -5.96 -19.89 6.08
N ILE A 116 -5.19 -20.97 6.25
CA ILE A 116 -3.92 -20.93 7.00
C ILE A 116 -2.90 -20.04 6.28
N TRP A 117 -2.69 -20.27 4.97
CA TRP A 117 -1.69 -19.50 4.22
C TRP A 117 -2.06 -18.02 4.12
N SER A 118 -3.31 -17.69 3.81
CA SER A 118 -3.74 -16.29 3.76
C SER A 118 -3.56 -15.57 5.10
N SER A 119 -3.89 -16.22 6.22
CA SER A 119 -3.64 -15.69 7.56
C SER A 119 -2.15 -15.53 7.85
N LEU A 120 -1.31 -16.48 7.42
CA LEU A 120 0.13 -16.41 7.63
C LEU A 120 0.76 -15.23 6.87
N PHE A 121 0.42 -15.06 5.59
CA PHE A 121 0.88 -13.93 4.77
C PHE A 121 0.50 -12.58 5.38
N ALA A 122 -0.75 -12.44 5.83
CA ALA A 122 -1.20 -11.22 6.50
C ALA A 122 -0.40 -10.92 7.78
N LYS A 123 -0.08 -11.94 8.58
CA LYS A 123 0.70 -11.78 9.82
C LYS A 123 2.19 -11.52 9.56
N ALA A 124 2.75 -12.07 8.49
CA ALA A 124 4.13 -11.82 8.06
C ALA A 124 4.39 -10.35 7.69
N ASN A 125 3.36 -9.57 7.40
CA ASN A 125 3.47 -8.13 7.18
C ASN A 125 4.25 -7.38 8.28
N ALA A 126 4.18 -7.85 9.53
CA ALA A 126 4.88 -7.23 10.64
C ALA A 126 6.41 -7.19 10.47
N VAL A 127 7.00 -8.10 9.68
CA VAL A 127 8.45 -8.15 9.46
C VAL A 127 8.90 -7.43 8.18
N TYR A 128 7.99 -7.05 7.29
CA TYR A 128 8.35 -6.40 6.02
C TYR A 128 8.84 -4.96 6.23
N ASN A 129 8.20 -4.21 7.13
CA ASN A 129 8.54 -2.81 7.36
C ASN A 129 10.02 -2.64 7.81
N PRO A 130 10.52 -3.35 8.85
CA PRO A 130 11.93 -3.26 9.24
C PRO A 130 12.91 -3.62 8.12
N ILE A 131 12.61 -4.61 7.28
CA ILE A 131 13.47 -5.02 6.16
C ILE A 131 13.54 -3.90 5.12
N VAL A 132 12.41 -3.30 4.75
CA VAL A 132 12.40 -2.21 3.77
C VAL A 132 13.18 -1.00 4.27
N TYR A 133 13.00 -0.63 5.55
CA TYR A 133 13.78 0.46 6.13
C TYR A 133 15.28 0.15 6.15
N GLY A 134 15.67 -1.08 6.50
CA GLY A 134 17.08 -1.49 6.53
C GLY A 134 17.78 -1.51 5.17
N ILE A 135 17.05 -1.66 4.06
CA ILE A 135 17.62 -1.64 2.70
C ILE A 135 17.62 -0.22 2.10
N SER A 136 16.74 0.67 2.59
CA SER A 136 16.46 1.96 1.95
C SER A 136 17.12 3.17 2.63
N HIS A 137 17.62 2.99 3.85
CA HIS A 137 18.51 3.93 4.55
C HIS A 137 19.97 3.64 4.22
#